data_AF-A0A9D4GUS4-F1
#
_entry.id   AF-A0A9D4GUS4-F1
#
_cell.length_a   1.000
_cell.length_b   1.000
_cell.length_c   1.000
_cell.angle_alpha   90.00
_cell.angle_beta   90.00
_cell.angle_gamma   90.00
#
_symmetry.space_group_name_H-M   'P 1'
#
loop_
_entity.id
_entity.type
_entity.pdbx_description
1 polymer ?
#
loop_
_entity_poly.entity_id
_entity_poly.type
_entity_poly.pdbx_seq_one_letter_code
_entity_poly.pdbx_strand_id
1 'polypeptide(L)'
;MCLARYFLSVKNAKTKKDLEPGTLKGIQASIKRYLSDNNYDVDIMSDHRFKHSRNVLRAKAVDLKEKGLDNKAMRSDPFTSEEIDILYHNRLLGKGTDTFRVNS
;
A
#
# COMPACT_ATOMS: atom_id res chain seq x y z
N MET A 1 -22.19 -10.07 -3.39
CA MET A 1 -20.73 -10.26 -3.44
C MET A 1 -20.17 -10.01 -2.05
N CYS A 2 -19.46 -10.97 -1.44
CA CYS A 2 -18.86 -10.83 -0.11
C CYS A 2 -17.45 -10.20 -0.20
N LEU A 3 -17.08 -9.39 0.79
CA LEU A 3 -15.79 -8.67 0.82
C LEU A 3 -14.57 -9.60 0.74
N ALA A 4 -14.67 -10.80 1.33
CA ALA A 4 -13.63 -11.83 1.23
C ALA A 4 -13.38 -12.27 -0.22
N ARG A 5 -14.46 -12.49 -0.99
CA ARG A 5 -14.36 -12.86 -2.42
C ARG A 5 -13.74 -11.73 -3.22
N TYR A 6 -14.10 -10.49 -2.93
CA TYR A 6 -13.48 -9.32 -3.57
C TYR A 6 -11.97 -9.31 -3.35
N PHE A 7 -11.49 -9.43 -2.11
CA PHE A 7 -10.05 -9.47 -1.82
C PHE A 7 -9.34 -10.65 -2.49
N LEU A 8 -10.01 -11.79 -2.63
CA LEU A 8 -9.45 -12.95 -3.31
C LEU A 8 -9.35 -12.74 -4.82
N SER A 9 -10.37 -12.18 -5.46
CA SER A 9 -10.48 -12.09 -6.92
C SER A 9 -9.93 -10.81 -7.52
N VAL A 10 -9.69 -9.77 -6.72
CA VAL A 10 -9.23 -8.47 -7.23
C VAL A 10 -7.84 -8.61 -7.85
N LYS A 11 -7.72 -8.06 -9.07
CA LYS A 11 -6.51 -8.06 -9.90
C LYS A 11 -6.26 -6.65 -10.41
N ASN A 12 -5.02 -6.37 -10.78
CA ASN A 12 -4.66 -5.12 -11.43
C ASN A 12 -5.45 -4.98 -12.75
N ALA A 13 -6.13 -3.85 -12.94
CA ALA A 13 -6.98 -3.65 -14.11
C ALA A 13 -6.19 -3.66 -15.43
N LYS A 14 -4.93 -3.16 -15.40
CA LYS A 14 -4.04 -3.03 -16.56
C LYS A 14 -3.28 -4.33 -16.82
N THR A 15 -2.61 -4.87 -15.81
CA THR A 15 -1.72 -6.03 -15.99
C THR A 15 -2.42 -7.37 -15.81
N LYS A 16 -3.66 -7.37 -15.27
CA LYS A 16 -4.42 -8.57 -14.89
C LYS A 16 -3.68 -9.50 -13.91
N LYS A 17 -2.58 -9.04 -13.31
CA LYS A 17 -1.83 -9.75 -12.27
C LYS A 17 -2.46 -9.53 -10.89
N ASP A 18 -2.10 -10.38 -9.95
CA ASP A 18 -2.49 -10.19 -8.55
C ASP A 18 -1.98 -8.85 -8.02
N LEU A 19 -2.79 -8.24 -7.17
CA LEU A 19 -2.41 -7.03 -6.45
C LEU A 19 -1.44 -7.38 -5.32
N GLU A 20 -0.46 -6.51 -5.12
CA GLU A 20 0.48 -6.67 -4.02
C GLU A 20 -0.23 -6.56 -2.66
N PRO A 21 0.30 -7.22 -1.61
CA PRO A 21 -0.25 -7.15 -0.26
C PRO A 21 -0.45 -5.72 0.28
N GLY A 22 0.48 -4.82 -0.02
CA GLY A 22 0.42 -3.41 0.39
C GLY A 22 -0.74 -2.67 -0.27
N THR A 23 -0.99 -2.91 -1.56
CA THR A 23 -2.12 -2.33 -2.28
C THR A 23 -3.45 -2.80 -1.71
N LEU A 24 -3.56 -4.10 -1.40
CA LEU A 24 -4.75 -4.67 -0.79
C LEU A 24 -5.05 -4.08 0.60
N LYS A 25 -4.01 -3.84 1.41
CA LYS A 25 -4.12 -3.11 2.68
C LYS A 25 -4.55 -1.65 2.47
N GLY A 26 -4.04 -0.99 1.43
CA GLY A 26 -4.45 0.37 1.06
C GLY A 26 -5.93 0.46 0.68
N ILE A 27 -6.46 -0.54 -0.02
CA ILE A 27 -7.89 -0.65 -0.31
C ILE A 27 -8.68 -0.81 0.98
N GLN A 28 -8.25 -1.68 1.90
CA GLN A 28 -8.90 -1.86 3.20
C GLN A 28 -8.92 -0.57 4.02
N ALA A 29 -7.81 0.19 4.02
CA ALA A 29 -7.73 1.50 4.68
C ALA A 29 -8.65 2.55 4.06
N SER A 30 -8.78 2.55 2.73
CA SER A 30 -9.70 3.46 2.02
C SER A 30 -11.16 3.14 2.36
N ILE A 31 -11.53 1.85 2.48
CA ILE A 31 -12.87 1.44 2.93
C ILE A 31 -13.11 1.89 4.38
N LYS A 32 -12.14 1.69 5.28
CA LYS A 32 -12.26 2.18 6.67
C LYS A 32 -12.53 3.67 6.72
N ARG A 33 -11.76 4.46 5.97
CA ARG A 33 -11.95 5.92 5.89
C ARG A 33 -13.34 6.27 5.40
N TYR A 34 -13.78 5.67 4.29
CA TYR A 34 -15.13 5.89 3.77
C TYR A 34 -16.23 5.58 4.80
N LEU A 35 -16.11 4.47 5.53
CA LEU A 35 -17.08 4.11 6.57
C LEU A 35 -17.10 5.14 7.71
N SER A 36 -15.93 5.62 8.11
CA SER A 36 -15.79 6.64 9.17
C SER A 36 -16.36 7.99 8.73
N ASP A 37 -16.05 8.43 7.51
CA ASP A 37 -16.51 9.69 6.93
C ASP A 37 -18.03 9.75 6.74
N ASN A 38 -18.69 8.59 6.63
CA ASN A 38 -20.14 8.46 6.47
C ASN A 38 -20.84 8.02 7.77
N ASN A 39 -20.17 8.13 8.92
CA ASN A 39 -20.70 7.83 10.25
C ASN A 39 -21.27 6.40 10.41
N TYR A 40 -20.70 5.42 9.71
CA TYR A 40 -21.04 4.02 9.96
C TYR A 40 -20.39 3.53 11.25
N ASP A 41 -21.17 2.90 12.13
CA ASP A 41 -20.70 2.29 13.39
C ASP A 41 -20.02 0.93 13.17
N VAL A 42 -19.18 0.83 12.14
CA VAL A 42 -18.53 -0.41 11.73
C VAL A 42 -17.08 -0.13 11.33
N ASP A 43 -16.14 -0.94 11.80
CA ASP A 43 -14.73 -0.84 11.39
C ASP A 43 -14.27 -2.15 10.73
N ILE A 44 -13.96 -2.07 9.44
CA ILE A 44 -13.43 -3.18 8.64
C ILE A 44 -12.15 -3.81 9.21
N MET A 45 -11.38 -3.08 10.01
CA MET A 45 -10.12 -3.53 10.61
C MET A 45 -10.30 -4.28 11.92
N SER A 46 -11.30 -3.97 12.73
CA SER A 46 -11.47 -4.54 14.08
C SER A 46 -12.76 -5.34 14.24
N ASP A 47 -13.86 -4.92 13.60
CA ASP A 47 -15.19 -5.46 13.86
C ASP A 47 -15.31 -6.94 13.44
N HIS A 48 -16.00 -7.73 14.26
CA HIS A 48 -16.15 -9.18 14.09
C HIS A 48 -16.84 -9.55 12.75
N ARG A 49 -17.72 -8.69 12.22
CA ARG A 49 -18.40 -8.86 10.92
C ARG A 49 -17.42 -9.01 9.77
N PHE A 50 -16.24 -8.41 9.88
CA PHE A 50 -15.18 -8.47 8.86
C PHE A 50 -14.05 -9.45 9.21
N LYS A 51 -14.18 -10.25 10.28
CA LYS A 51 -13.15 -11.23 10.67
C LYS A 51 -12.82 -12.20 9.53
N HIS A 52 -13.84 -12.69 8.82
CA HIS A 52 -13.63 -13.60 7.70
C HIS A 52 -12.87 -12.95 6.55
N SER A 53 -13.24 -11.73 6.13
CA SER A 53 -12.54 -11.02 5.06
C SER A 53 -11.11 -10.67 5.44
N ARG A 54 -10.84 -10.29 6.70
CA ARG A 54 -9.47 -10.08 7.21
C ARG A 54 -8.63 -11.34 7.17
N ASN A 55 -9.19 -12.48 7.55
CA ASN A 55 -8.49 -13.76 7.50
C ASN A 55 -8.12 -14.16 6.07
N VAL A 56 -9.06 -14.00 5.13
CA VAL A 56 -8.81 -14.26 3.70
C VAL A 56 -7.74 -13.32 3.14
N LEU A 57 -7.80 -12.03 3.49
CA LEU A 57 -6.80 -11.05 3.10
C LEU A 57 -5.40 -11.41 3.62
N ARG A 58 -5.31 -11.84 4.88
CA ARG A 58 -4.05 -12.29 5.49
C ARG A 58 -3.51 -13.54 4.81
N ALA A 59 -4.36 -14.53 4.55
CA ALA A 59 -3.98 -15.75 3.84
C ALA A 59 -3.46 -15.44 2.42
N LYS A 60 -4.16 -14.57 1.68
CA LYS A 60 -3.70 -14.11 0.36
C LYS A 60 -2.36 -13.38 0.44
N ALA A 61 -2.13 -12.54 1.45
CA ALA A 61 -0.86 -11.85 1.62
C ALA A 61 0.31 -12.83 1.88
N VAL A 62 0.08 -13.91 2.64
CA VAL A 62 1.07 -14.97 2.86
C VAL A 62 1.37 -15.72 1.56
N ASP A 63 0.33 -16.16 0.85
CA ASP A 63 0.47 -16.84 -0.45
C ASP A 63 1.23 -16.00 -1.48
N LEU A 64 0.96 -14.69 -1.55
CA LEU A 64 1.69 -13.78 -2.44
C LEU A 64 3.17 -13.64 -2.04
N LYS A 65 3.46 -13.63 -0.74
CA LYS A 65 4.84 -13.57 -0.24
C LYS A 65 5.61 -14.85 -0.57
N GLU A 66 4.98 -16.01 -0.42
CA GLU A 66 5.56 -17.31 -0.79
C GLU A 66 5.83 -17.41 -2.30
N LYS A 67 4.99 -16.78 -3.12
CA LYS A 67 5.16 -16.66 -4.57
C LYS A 67 6.20 -15.61 -5.00
N GLY A 68 6.87 -14.94 -4.05
CA GLY A 68 7.85 -13.89 -4.35
C GLY A 68 7.26 -12.57 -4.83
N LEU A 69 5.93 -12.38 -4.73
CA LEU A 69 5.19 -11.17 -5.11
C LEU A 69 4.99 -10.22 -3.92
N ASP A 70 5.95 -10.20 -2.99
CA ASP A 70 5.93 -9.28 -1.85
C ASP A 70 6.25 -7.85 -2.31
N ASN A 71 5.69 -6.86 -1.63
CA ASN A 71 5.96 -5.44 -1.90
C ASN A 71 7.46 -5.11 -1.85
N LYS A 72 8.25 -5.87 -1.09
CA LYS A 72 9.71 -5.71 -1.00
C LYS A 72 10.42 -6.11 -2.29
N ALA A 73 9.93 -7.12 -3.01
CA ALA A 73 10.52 -7.58 -4.26
C ALA A 73 10.17 -6.68 -5.45
N MET A 74 9.05 -5.95 -5.36
CA MET A 74 8.59 -5.00 -6.38
C MET A 74 8.85 -3.53 -6.00
N ARG A 75 9.63 -3.28 -4.94
CA ARG A 75 10.03 -1.91 -4.60
C ARG A 75 10.88 -1.35 -5.73
N SER A 76 10.58 -0.11 -6.12
CA SER A 76 11.51 0.66 -6.95
C SER A 76 12.86 0.70 -6.26
N ASP A 77 13.92 0.57 -7.04
CA ASP A 77 15.27 0.78 -6.54
C ASP A 77 15.36 2.18 -5.92
N PRO A 78 16.12 2.33 -4.82
CA PRO A 78 16.43 3.65 -4.30
C PRO A 78 17.15 4.46 -5.39
N PHE A 79 16.88 5.76 -5.45
CA PHE A 79 17.59 6.67 -6.36
C PHE A 79 19.10 6.54 -6.13
N THR A 80 19.87 6.51 -7.21
CA THR A 80 21.33 6.57 -7.11
C THR A 80 21.78 7.95 -6.63
N SER A 81 23.01 8.08 -6.16
CA SER A 81 23.58 9.38 -5.77
C SER A 81 23.54 10.37 -6.94
N GLU A 82 23.78 9.92 -8.17
CA GLU A 82 23.69 10.77 -9.36
C GLU A 82 22.25 11.23 -9.63
N GLU A 83 21.26 10.35 -9.48
CA GLU A 83 19.84 10.71 -9.66
C GLU A 83 19.38 11.70 -8.58
N ILE A 84 19.84 11.53 -7.34
CA ILE A 84 19.56 12.48 -6.24
C ILE A 84 20.17 13.85 -6.57
N ASP A 85 21.41 13.89 -7.05
CA ASP A 85 22.08 15.13 -7.44
C ASP A 85 21.34 15.83 -8.59
N ILE A 86 20.90 15.08 -9.61
CA ILE A 86 20.08 15.63 -10.70
C ILE A 86 18.76 16.20 -10.15
N LEU A 87 18.07 15.47 -9.28
CA LEU A 87 16.81 15.94 -8.69
C LEU A 87 17.01 17.20 -7.82
N TYR A 88 18.15 17.30 -7.13
CA TYR A 88 18.52 18.47 -6.34
C TYR A 88 18.78 19.69 -7.23
N HIS A 89 19.61 19.55 -8.27
CA HIS A 89 19.93 20.63 -9.21
C HIS A 89 18.68 21.13 -9.95
N ASN A 90 17.75 20.23 -10.26
CA ASN A 90 16.50 20.56 -10.93
C ASN A 90 15.39 21.06 -9.97
N ARG A 91 15.69 21.22 -8.67
CA ARG A 91 14.73 21.63 -7.62
C ARG A 91 13.45 20.78 -7.59
N LEU A 92 13.56 19.51 -7.96
CA LEU A 92 12.46 18.55 -8.01
C LEU A 92 12.26 17.82 -6.67
N LEU A 93 13.24 17.92 -5.76
CA LEU A 93 13.07 17.55 -4.36
C LEU A 93 12.27 18.66 -3.68
N GLY A 94 11.12 18.30 -3.09
CA GLY A 94 10.16 19.25 -2.50
C GLY A 94 10.83 20.28 -1.58
N LYS A 95 10.24 21.48 -1.47
CA LYS A 95 10.81 22.63 -0.73
C LYS A 95 11.31 22.22 0.65
N GLY A 96 12.59 21.89 0.74
CA GLY A 96 13.25 21.53 1.98
C GLY A 96 13.31 22.76 2.86
N THR A 97 12.79 22.65 4.08
CA THR A 97 13.19 23.56 5.15
C THR A 97 14.70 23.42 5.33
N ASP A 98 15.38 24.55 5.17
CA ASP A 98 16.83 24.76 5.16
C ASP A 98 17.52 24.31 6.46
N THR A 99 17.71 23.00 6.66
CA THR A 99 18.38 22.45 7.86
C THR A 99 19.27 21.26 7.53
N PHE A 100 20.22 21.46 6.62
CA PHE A 100 21.48 20.72 6.64
C PHE A 100 22.63 21.70 6.40
N ARG A 101 22.85 22.63 7.34
CA ARG A 101 24.15 23.26 7.50
C ARG A 101 25.06 22.25 8.21
N VAL A 102 25.89 21.58 7.42
CA VAL A 102 27.12 20.95 7.92
C VAL A 102 28.01 22.09 8.39
N ASN A 103 28.14 22.26 9.70
CA ASN A 103 29.17 23.15 10.25
C ASN A 103 30.51 22.41 10.21
N SER A 104 31.44 23.03 9.49
CA SER A 104 32.89 22.80 9.54
C SER A 104 33.48 23.23 10.88
#